data_AF-A0A432ZBJ0-F1
#
_entry.id   AF-A0A432ZBJ0-F1
#
_cell.length_a   1.000
_cell.length_b   1.000
_cell.length_c   1.000
_cell.angle_alpha   90.00
_cell.angle_beta   90.00
_cell.angle_gamma   90.00
#
_symmetry.space_group_name_H-M   'P 1'
#
loop_
_entity.id
_entity.type
_entity.pdbx_description
1 polymer ?
#
loop_
_entity_poly.entity_id
_entity_poly.type
_entity_poly.pdbx_seq_one_letter_code
_entity_poly.pdbx_strand_id
1 'polypeptide(L)'
;MFRLSKTLIAAAAFTAASAMAQQTIVYTSDSSVTAYDPILPSTADASWPTNACKVNPDVSLQDNWVNPHAATEFGLSVHPWQPAAGFGAQWINAWNTMDSVDSGGPDGHNWTRYSQEITGQGEFVLDLLADNCSWVYIDGNLVGFQAATSSADSYPVTLNGDHTLEFIIFDGGGLAGGMFRLETNTGTTFTDSDDDGLTDSEETLTETDPQNPDSDGDGFLDGEEVAAGSDPNDPNSRPVEDSDADGVFDDVDACPATEEGAAVDQFGCSGEQNIANACNCAGPATDVPWKNHGKYVSCVAKASNAQVNSGLITQDQASALISSAARSDCGKAPKGKGKNK
;
A
#
# COMPACT_ATOMS: atom_id res chain seq x y z
N MET A 1 -42.11 -63.17 19.49
CA MET A 1 -40.72 -63.10 20.00
C MET A 1 -39.85 -62.52 18.89
N PHE A 2 -39.12 -61.44 19.21
CA PHE A 2 -37.99 -60.84 18.45
C PHE A 2 -38.28 -60.30 17.04
N ARG A 3 -37.74 -59.17 16.59
CA ARG A 3 -37.24 -57.90 17.15
C ARG A 3 -36.96 -57.07 15.88
N LEU A 4 -37.14 -55.76 15.95
CA LEU A 4 -36.89 -54.80 14.87
C LEU A 4 -35.49 -54.96 14.23
N SER A 5 -35.39 -54.61 12.94
CA SER A 5 -34.33 -53.70 12.51
C SER A 5 -34.86 -52.73 11.47
N LYS A 6 -34.89 -51.45 11.84
CA LYS A 6 -35.11 -50.31 10.95
C LYS A 6 -33.82 -50.09 10.16
N THR A 7 -33.95 -49.95 8.85
CA THR A 7 -32.92 -49.25 8.06
C THR A 7 -33.67 -48.35 7.10
N LEU A 8 -33.87 -47.09 7.52
CA LEU A 8 -34.25 -46.00 6.65
C LEU A 8 -33.04 -45.71 5.76
N ILE A 9 -33.13 -46.07 4.48
CA ILE A 9 -32.26 -45.52 3.45
C ILE A 9 -32.88 -44.17 3.09
N ALA A 10 -32.34 -43.09 3.65
CA ALA A 10 -32.63 -41.74 3.19
C ALA A 10 -32.01 -41.57 1.81
N ALA A 11 -32.84 -41.48 0.77
CA ALA A 11 -32.42 -41.02 -0.54
C ALA A 11 -32.08 -39.52 -0.42
N ALA A 12 -30.79 -39.21 -0.32
CA ALA A 12 -30.32 -37.85 -0.47
C ALA A 12 -30.44 -37.47 -1.96
N ALA A 13 -31.48 -36.70 -2.28
CA ALA A 13 -31.55 -36.00 -3.55
C ALA A 13 -30.47 -34.91 -3.52
N PHE A 14 -29.32 -35.18 -4.14
CA PHE A 14 -28.36 -34.15 -4.51
C PHE A 14 -29.00 -33.30 -5.61
N THR A 15 -29.58 -32.17 -5.23
CA THR A 15 -29.80 -31.07 -6.17
C THR A 15 -28.41 -30.52 -6.51
N ALA A 16 -27.90 -30.86 -7.70
CA ALA A 16 -26.78 -30.16 -8.28
C ALA A 16 -27.22 -28.70 -8.47
N ALA A 17 -26.78 -27.81 -7.59
CA ALA A 17 -26.77 -26.39 -7.87
C ALA A 17 -25.83 -26.23 -9.05
N SER A 18 -26.39 -26.03 -10.24
CA SER A 18 -25.67 -25.58 -11.41
C SER A 18 -25.13 -24.19 -11.08
N ALA A 19 -23.87 -24.12 -10.65
CA ALA A 19 -23.10 -22.89 -10.65
C ALA A 19 -23.09 -22.42 -12.12
N MET A 20 -23.84 -21.35 -12.42
CA MET A 20 -23.67 -20.67 -13.68
C MET A 20 -22.24 -20.17 -13.68
N ALA A 21 -21.40 -20.69 -14.58
CA ALA A 21 -20.10 -20.10 -14.83
C ALA A 21 -20.37 -18.66 -15.28
N GLN A 22 -20.07 -17.70 -14.40
CA GLN A 22 -20.10 -16.28 -14.71
C GLN A 22 -19.14 -16.11 -15.89
N GLN A 23 -19.68 -15.78 -17.07
CA GLN A 23 -18.86 -15.59 -18.25
C GLN A 23 -17.92 -14.42 -17.95
N THR A 24 -16.62 -14.70 -17.84
CA THR A 24 -15.63 -13.65 -17.69
C THR A 24 -15.62 -12.81 -18.96
N ILE A 25 -15.94 -11.52 -18.81
CA ILE A 25 -15.97 -10.59 -19.95
C ILE A 25 -14.53 -10.21 -20.24
N VAL A 26 -14.07 -10.54 -21.44
CA VAL A 26 -12.78 -10.09 -21.95
C VAL A 26 -12.97 -8.69 -22.52
N TYR A 27 -12.43 -7.68 -21.85
CA TYR A 27 -12.43 -6.32 -22.37
C TYR A 27 -11.25 -6.20 -23.33
N THR A 28 -11.50 -6.32 -24.62
CA THR A 28 -10.53 -5.97 -25.67
C THR A 28 -11.17 -4.91 -26.54
N SER A 29 -10.94 -3.64 -26.25
CA SER A 29 -11.18 -2.61 -27.25
C SER A 29 -10.03 -2.66 -28.24
N ASP A 30 -10.26 -3.31 -29.37
CA ASP A 30 -9.54 -2.88 -30.56
C ASP A 30 -10.05 -1.48 -30.97
N SER A 31 -9.44 -0.89 -31.99
CA SER A 31 -9.78 0.43 -32.53
C SER A 31 -11.22 0.58 -33.05
N SER A 32 -12.08 -0.44 -32.91
CA SER A 32 -13.50 -0.41 -33.30
C SER A 32 -14.45 -0.07 -32.15
N VAL A 33 -13.97 0.04 -30.90
CA VAL A 33 -14.79 0.48 -29.77
C VAL A 33 -14.90 2.00 -29.80
N THR A 34 -16.02 2.49 -30.31
CA THR A 34 -16.35 3.92 -30.29
C THR A 34 -16.71 4.34 -28.87
N ALA A 35 -15.86 5.18 -28.29
CA ALA A 35 -16.16 5.88 -27.06
C ALA A 35 -17.27 6.91 -27.25
N TYR A 36 -18.29 6.82 -26.39
CA TYR A 36 -19.30 7.86 -26.28
C TYR A 36 -18.95 8.74 -25.08
N ASP A 37 -19.13 10.05 -25.24
CA ASP A 37 -18.85 11.03 -24.20
C ASP A 37 -19.62 10.68 -22.90
N PRO A 38 -19.00 10.86 -21.72
CA PRO A 38 -19.67 10.67 -20.44
C PRO A 38 -20.91 11.59 -20.32
N ILE A 39 -22.00 11.04 -19.77
CA ILE A 39 -23.21 11.81 -19.48
C ILE A 39 -22.98 12.57 -18.17
N LEU A 40 -22.69 13.87 -18.26
CA LEU A 40 -22.48 14.72 -17.09
C LEU A 40 -23.79 14.88 -16.30
N PRO A 41 -23.80 14.58 -14.99
CA PRO A 41 -24.98 14.82 -14.17
C PRO A 41 -25.23 16.30 -13.94
N SER A 42 -26.50 16.68 -13.84
CA SER A 42 -26.89 18.09 -13.84
C SER A 42 -26.60 18.81 -12.52
N THR A 43 -26.53 18.10 -11.38
CA THR A 43 -26.24 18.67 -10.04
C THR A 43 -25.99 17.57 -8.99
N ALA A 44 -24.84 17.58 -8.31
CA ALA A 44 -24.63 16.85 -7.04
C ALA A 44 -25.44 17.51 -5.89
N ASP A 45 -25.90 16.74 -4.91
CA ASP A 45 -26.67 17.27 -3.77
C ASP A 45 -25.78 18.16 -2.87
N ALA A 46 -26.22 19.40 -2.61
CA ALA A 46 -25.46 20.38 -1.84
C ALA A 46 -25.42 20.11 -0.31
N SER A 47 -26.19 19.15 0.20
CA SER A 47 -26.27 18.79 1.62
C SER A 47 -25.34 17.63 2.03
N TRP A 48 -24.42 17.26 1.14
CA TRP A 48 -23.64 16.03 1.24
C TRP A 48 -22.51 16.09 2.30
N PRO A 49 -22.30 15.03 3.09
CA PRO A 49 -21.27 14.96 4.12
C PRO A 49 -19.91 14.70 3.48
N THR A 50 -19.19 15.77 3.16
CA THR A 50 -17.87 15.75 2.49
C THR A 50 -16.84 14.86 3.18
N ASN A 51 -17.02 14.53 4.46
CA ASN A 51 -16.17 13.63 5.23
C ASN A 51 -16.16 12.18 4.74
N ALA A 52 -17.20 11.70 4.05
CA ALA A 52 -17.22 10.34 3.49
C ALA A 52 -16.53 10.23 2.12
N CYS A 53 -16.23 11.36 1.46
CA CYS A 53 -15.58 11.42 0.15
C CYS A 53 -14.09 11.66 0.30
N LYS A 54 -13.37 10.60 0.62
CA LYS A 54 -11.91 10.58 0.66
C LYS A 54 -11.43 9.46 -0.22
N VAL A 55 -10.20 9.56 -0.68
CA VAL A 55 -9.55 8.56 -1.52
C VAL A 55 -9.62 7.20 -0.85
N ASN A 56 -9.26 7.15 0.44
CA ASN A 56 -9.51 5.98 1.28
C ASN A 56 -10.88 6.11 1.98
N PRO A 57 -11.90 5.34 1.56
CA PRO A 57 -13.21 5.44 2.17
C PRO A 57 -13.24 4.81 3.57
N ASP A 58 -14.00 5.42 4.47
CA ASP A 58 -14.31 4.84 5.80
C ASP A 58 -15.17 3.56 5.71
N VAL A 59 -15.60 3.17 4.50
CA VAL A 59 -16.40 1.96 4.21
C VAL A 59 -15.56 0.91 3.49
N SER A 60 -15.49 -0.32 4.01
CA SER A 60 -14.62 -1.36 3.45
C SER A 60 -15.33 -2.26 2.43
N LEU A 61 -14.55 -2.87 1.53
CA LEU A 61 -15.03 -3.92 0.61
C LEU A 61 -15.62 -5.14 1.32
N GLN A 62 -15.29 -5.38 2.59
CA GLN A 62 -15.60 -6.64 3.27
C GLN A 62 -16.74 -6.54 4.29
N ASP A 63 -17.28 -5.36 4.58
CA ASP A 63 -18.38 -5.34 5.54
C ASP A 63 -19.64 -5.98 4.94
N ASN A 64 -20.44 -6.62 5.81
CA ASN A 64 -21.62 -7.41 5.45
C ASN A 64 -22.76 -6.49 5.04
N TRP A 65 -22.62 -5.89 3.87
CA TRP A 65 -23.51 -4.86 3.40
C TRP A 65 -24.56 -5.42 2.45
N VAL A 66 -25.80 -4.96 2.63
CA VAL A 66 -26.94 -5.38 1.82
C VAL A 66 -27.27 -4.20 0.91
N ASN A 67 -27.20 -4.42 -0.41
CA ASN A 67 -27.79 -3.52 -1.39
C ASN A 67 -29.26 -3.28 -0.99
N PRO A 68 -29.65 -2.07 -0.53
CA PRO A 68 -31.00 -1.84 -0.03
C PRO A 68 -32.02 -1.74 -1.18
N HIS A 69 -31.58 -1.83 -2.43
CA HIS A 69 -32.39 -1.64 -3.61
C HIS A 69 -32.40 -2.91 -4.47
N ALA A 70 -33.58 -3.27 -4.97
CA ALA A 70 -33.68 -4.29 -6.02
C ALA A 70 -33.09 -3.74 -7.33
N ALA A 71 -32.94 -4.64 -8.29
CA ALA A 71 -31.94 -4.56 -9.32
C ALA A 71 -32.57 -5.17 -10.65
N THR A 72 -32.58 -4.46 -11.80
CA THR A 72 -33.57 -4.37 -12.91
C THR A 72 -32.72 -4.07 -14.11
N GLU A 73 -32.87 -4.95 -15.07
CA GLU A 73 -32.48 -4.67 -16.43
C GLU A 73 -33.33 -3.52 -16.96
N PHE A 74 -32.68 -2.52 -17.54
CA PHE A 74 -33.37 -1.66 -18.50
C PHE A 74 -33.78 -2.53 -19.70
N GLY A 75 -35.09 -2.58 -19.98
CA GLY A 75 -35.55 -3.11 -21.26
C GLY A 75 -35.00 -2.28 -22.43
N LEU A 76 -34.99 -2.87 -23.63
CA LEU A 76 -34.44 -2.32 -24.89
C LEU A 76 -35.05 -0.98 -25.38
N SER A 77 -35.80 -0.28 -24.54
CA SER A 77 -36.41 1.03 -24.81
C SER A 77 -35.62 2.10 -24.05
N VAL A 78 -34.48 2.44 -24.65
CA VAL A 78 -33.56 3.51 -24.27
C VAL A 78 -34.23 4.87 -24.14
N HIS A 79 -33.66 5.70 -23.27
CA HIS A 79 -34.01 7.11 -23.12
C HIS A 79 -33.79 7.87 -24.45
N PRO A 80 -34.59 8.90 -24.81
CA PRO A 80 -34.63 9.50 -26.16
C PRO A 80 -33.35 10.10 -26.74
N TRP A 81 -32.24 10.09 -26.00
CA TRP A 81 -30.97 10.73 -26.36
C TRP A 81 -29.78 9.77 -26.34
N GLN A 82 -30.02 8.45 -26.21
CA GLN A 82 -29.01 7.40 -26.44
C GLN A 82 -29.09 6.94 -27.91
N PRO A 83 -28.25 7.44 -28.84
CA PRO A 83 -28.21 6.92 -30.18
C PRO A 83 -27.28 5.70 -30.16
N ALA A 84 -27.87 4.52 -29.89
CA ALA A 84 -27.31 3.21 -30.20
C ALA A 84 -25.81 3.01 -29.88
N ALA A 85 -25.40 3.41 -28.67
CA ALA A 85 -24.09 3.09 -28.12
C ALA A 85 -24.14 1.71 -27.48
N GLY A 86 -23.62 0.70 -28.17
CA GLY A 86 -23.46 -0.65 -27.62
C GLY A 86 -22.38 -0.65 -26.54
N PHE A 87 -22.78 -0.46 -25.29
CA PHE A 87 -22.02 -0.88 -24.11
C PHE A 87 -22.91 -1.81 -23.28
N GLY A 88 -22.48 -3.07 -23.15
CA GLY A 88 -23.14 -4.07 -22.33
C GLY A 88 -22.46 -4.20 -20.98
N ALA A 89 -22.77 -3.30 -20.04
CA ALA A 89 -22.64 -3.61 -18.62
C ALA A 89 -23.99 -4.15 -18.15
N GLN A 90 -24.03 -5.32 -17.51
CA GLN A 90 -25.28 -5.85 -16.96
C GLN A 90 -25.63 -5.09 -15.68
N TRP A 91 -26.46 -4.06 -15.82
CA TRP A 91 -26.98 -3.28 -14.71
C TRP A 91 -28.02 -4.06 -13.92
N ILE A 92 -28.01 -3.82 -12.61
CA ILE A 92 -29.00 -4.33 -11.68
C ILE A 92 -29.67 -3.10 -10.98
N ASN A 93 -30.75 -2.49 -11.53
CA ASN A 93 -31.67 -1.43 -10.94
C ASN A 93 -33.05 -1.78 -10.25
N ALA A 94 -33.75 -1.01 -9.45
CA ALA A 94 -35.23 -1.21 -9.38
C ALA A 94 -35.89 0.00 -8.80
N TRP A 95 -36.86 0.50 -9.53
CA TRP A 95 -37.93 1.26 -8.94
C TRP A 95 -39.28 0.73 -9.43
N ASN A 96 -40.14 0.34 -8.48
CA ASN A 96 -41.44 0.99 -8.25
C ASN A 96 -42.02 0.61 -6.88
N THR A 97 -42.18 1.66 -6.07
CA THR A 97 -42.86 1.77 -4.77
C THR A 97 -42.13 1.20 -3.55
N MET A 98 -41.47 2.06 -2.77
CA MET A 98 -41.66 2.19 -1.31
C MET A 98 -40.73 3.25 -0.71
N ASP A 99 -41.22 3.92 0.33
CA ASP A 99 -40.54 4.97 1.09
C ASP A 99 -39.16 4.55 1.58
N SER A 100 -38.14 5.34 1.24
CA SER A 100 -36.77 5.23 1.74
C SER A 100 -36.74 5.62 3.21
N VAL A 101 -36.83 4.63 4.09
CA VAL A 101 -36.55 4.78 5.52
C VAL A 101 -35.47 3.77 5.88
N ASP A 102 -34.35 4.31 6.37
CA ASP A 102 -33.18 3.65 6.95
C ASP A 102 -32.09 3.14 5.98
N SER A 103 -31.27 4.08 5.49
CA SER A 103 -29.92 3.83 4.95
C SER A 103 -28.91 3.68 6.09
N GLY A 104 -28.12 2.61 6.07
CA GLY A 104 -27.06 2.34 7.06
C GLY A 104 -25.66 2.84 6.69
N GLY A 105 -25.50 3.71 5.68
CA GLY A 105 -24.22 4.34 5.36
C GLY A 105 -23.84 5.45 6.35
N PRO A 106 -22.60 5.98 6.29
CA PRO A 106 -22.19 7.13 7.08
C PRO A 106 -23.24 8.25 6.99
N ASP A 107 -23.62 8.80 8.15
CA ASP A 107 -24.60 9.89 8.26
C ASP A 107 -26.00 9.61 7.65
N GLY A 108 -26.35 8.34 7.39
CA GLY A 108 -27.67 7.95 6.89
C GLY A 108 -27.85 8.03 5.37
N HIS A 109 -26.75 8.00 4.61
CA HIS A 109 -26.78 7.98 3.14
C HIS A 109 -26.82 6.55 2.56
N ASN A 110 -27.44 6.40 1.38
CA ASN A 110 -27.46 5.16 0.58
C ASN A 110 -26.22 5.04 -0.30
N TRP A 111 -25.84 3.80 -0.58
CA TRP A 111 -24.73 3.46 -1.47
C TRP A 111 -24.93 2.05 -2.04
N THR A 112 -24.25 1.77 -3.14
CA THR A 112 -24.32 0.50 -3.86
C THR A 112 -22.92 -0.03 -4.18
N ARG A 113 -22.69 -1.33 -3.93
CA ARG A 113 -21.50 -2.07 -4.41
C ARG A 113 -21.86 -3.02 -5.53
N TYR A 114 -20.93 -3.11 -6.48
CA TYR A 114 -20.96 -4.05 -7.58
C TYR A 114 -19.65 -4.80 -7.65
N SER A 115 -19.71 -6.03 -8.17
CA SER A 115 -18.54 -6.89 -8.37
C SER A 115 -18.74 -7.66 -9.66
N GLN A 116 -17.70 -7.70 -10.50
CA GLN A 116 -17.70 -8.33 -11.81
C GLN A 116 -16.32 -8.94 -12.09
N GLU A 117 -16.30 -10.21 -12.50
CA GLU A 117 -15.09 -10.85 -13.02
C GLU A 117 -14.75 -10.27 -14.41
N ILE A 118 -13.51 -9.83 -14.58
CA ILE A 118 -12.97 -9.26 -15.81
C ILE A 118 -11.69 -10.02 -16.22
N THR A 119 -11.40 -10.08 -17.52
CA THR A 119 -10.12 -10.60 -18.01
C THR A 119 -9.48 -9.55 -18.91
N GLY A 120 -8.17 -9.32 -18.76
CA GLY A 120 -7.40 -8.38 -19.56
C GLY A 120 -5.94 -8.76 -19.71
N GLN A 121 -5.28 -8.22 -20.74
CA GLN A 121 -3.85 -8.34 -20.99
C GLN A 121 -3.34 -7.02 -21.58
N GLY A 122 -2.60 -6.25 -20.79
CA GLY A 122 -1.99 -4.97 -21.21
C GLY A 122 -2.53 -3.75 -20.46
N GLU A 123 -2.34 -2.58 -21.08
CA GLU A 123 -2.71 -1.28 -20.53
C GLU A 123 -4.15 -0.88 -20.88
N PHE A 124 -4.84 -0.35 -19.87
CA PHE A 124 -6.22 0.10 -19.90
C PHE A 124 -6.32 1.52 -19.31
N VAL A 125 -7.42 2.19 -19.64
CA VAL A 125 -7.89 3.42 -19.03
C VAL A 125 -9.22 3.09 -18.37
N LEU A 126 -9.31 3.41 -17.09
CA LEU A 126 -10.54 3.39 -16.32
C LEU A 126 -11.10 4.81 -16.29
N ASP A 127 -12.22 5.03 -16.94
CA ASP A 127 -12.99 6.27 -16.82
C ASP A 127 -14.10 6.07 -15.80
N LEU A 128 -14.09 6.89 -14.76
CA LEU A 128 -15.07 6.90 -13.69
C LEU A 128 -15.99 8.11 -13.86
N LEU A 129 -17.30 7.86 -13.90
CA LEU A 129 -18.32 8.89 -13.98
C LEU A 129 -19.50 8.55 -13.07
N ALA A 130 -19.46 9.02 -11.84
CA ALA A 130 -20.57 8.97 -10.91
C ALA A 130 -21.15 10.36 -10.62
N ASP A 131 -22.40 10.40 -10.20
CA ASP A 131 -23.06 11.62 -9.73
C ASP A 131 -22.51 12.13 -8.40
N ASN A 132 -21.80 11.26 -7.70
CA ASN A 132 -21.33 11.41 -6.34
C ASN A 132 -20.03 10.61 -6.18
N CYS A 133 -19.50 10.61 -4.96
CA CYS A 133 -18.25 9.91 -4.70
C CYS A 133 -18.33 8.41 -4.98
N SER A 134 -17.28 7.93 -5.63
CA SER A 134 -17.17 6.54 -6.02
C SER A 134 -15.73 6.06 -5.98
N TRP A 135 -15.59 4.75 -5.80
CA TRP A 135 -14.31 4.07 -5.71
C TRP A 135 -14.36 2.83 -6.57
N VAL A 136 -13.27 2.57 -7.28
CA VAL A 136 -13.10 1.39 -8.12
C VAL A 136 -11.90 0.60 -7.63
N TYR A 137 -12.09 -0.70 -7.50
CA TYR A 137 -11.09 -1.63 -7.01
C TYR A 137 -10.86 -2.74 -8.02
N ILE A 138 -9.62 -3.18 -8.16
CA ILE A 138 -9.26 -4.39 -8.89
C ILE A 138 -8.50 -5.30 -7.94
N ASP A 139 -9.01 -6.51 -7.74
CA ASP A 139 -8.51 -7.49 -6.78
C ASP A 139 -8.35 -6.92 -5.36
N GLY A 140 -9.22 -5.97 -4.99
CA GLY A 140 -9.20 -5.27 -3.71
C GLY A 140 -8.28 -4.06 -3.62
N ASN A 141 -7.48 -3.77 -4.65
CA ASN A 141 -6.63 -2.57 -4.70
C ASN A 141 -7.41 -1.40 -5.30
N LEU A 142 -7.36 -0.23 -4.67
CA LEU A 142 -8.00 0.98 -5.18
C LEU A 142 -7.29 1.42 -6.46
N VAL A 143 -8.03 1.55 -7.57
CA VAL A 143 -7.49 1.94 -8.89
C VAL A 143 -8.21 3.15 -9.48
N GLY A 144 -9.18 3.71 -8.76
CA GLY A 144 -9.90 4.89 -9.19
C GLY A 144 -10.76 5.45 -8.07
N PHE A 145 -10.81 6.76 -8.01
CA PHE A 145 -11.61 7.53 -7.06
C PHE A 145 -12.32 8.63 -7.84
N GLN A 146 -13.51 9.02 -7.43
CA GLN A 146 -14.10 10.26 -7.92
C GLN A 146 -14.63 11.02 -6.73
N ALA A 147 -14.29 12.31 -6.67
CA ALA A 147 -14.90 13.20 -5.71
C ALA A 147 -16.39 13.46 -6.06
N ALA A 148 -17.11 14.22 -5.22
CA ALA A 148 -18.48 14.67 -5.50
C ALA A 148 -18.48 15.80 -6.56
N THR A 149 -17.88 15.53 -7.70
CA THR A 149 -17.74 16.44 -8.84
C THR A 149 -18.45 15.85 -10.04
N SER A 150 -18.81 16.72 -10.99
CA SER A 150 -19.37 16.30 -12.26
C SER A 150 -18.31 16.01 -13.32
N SER A 151 -17.02 15.98 -12.96
CA SER A 151 -15.93 15.66 -13.89
C SER A 151 -15.67 14.16 -13.84
N ALA A 152 -15.50 13.56 -15.02
CA ALA A 152 -14.97 12.21 -15.08
C ALA A 152 -13.47 12.26 -14.77
N ASP A 153 -13.03 11.33 -13.94
CA ASP A 153 -11.62 11.09 -13.66
C ASP A 153 -11.17 9.83 -14.42
N SER A 154 -9.94 9.85 -14.92
CA SER A 154 -9.36 8.77 -15.72
C SER A 154 -8.11 8.23 -15.04
N TYR A 155 -8.02 6.90 -14.97
CA TYR A 155 -6.94 6.22 -14.27
C TYR A 155 -6.25 5.20 -15.19
N PRO A 156 -4.90 5.17 -15.22
CA PRO A 156 -4.19 4.08 -15.88
C PRO A 156 -4.40 2.78 -15.11
N VAL A 157 -4.63 1.69 -15.82
CA VAL A 157 -4.81 0.36 -15.22
C VAL A 157 -4.09 -0.69 -16.07
N THR A 158 -3.25 -1.52 -15.46
CA THR A 158 -2.64 -2.67 -16.14
C THR A 158 -3.33 -3.96 -15.71
N LEU A 159 -3.76 -4.78 -16.67
CA LEU A 159 -4.35 -6.10 -16.39
C LEU A 159 -3.47 -7.23 -16.94
N ASN A 160 -3.39 -8.33 -16.19
CA ASN A 160 -2.71 -9.56 -16.59
C ASN A 160 -3.43 -10.81 -16.08
N GLY A 161 -4.41 -11.26 -16.87
CA GLY A 161 -5.18 -12.46 -16.60
C GLY A 161 -6.58 -12.13 -16.15
N ASP A 162 -7.09 -12.95 -15.24
CA ASP A 162 -8.43 -12.81 -14.67
C ASP A 162 -8.34 -12.00 -13.38
N HIS A 163 -9.25 -11.05 -13.20
CA HIS A 163 -9.31 -10.13 -12.07
C HIS A 163 -10.76 -9.94 -11.63
N THR A 164 -10.95 -9.53 -10.38
CA THR A 164 -12.24 -9.08 -9.87
C THR A 164 -12.29 -7.56 -9.84
N LEU A 165 -13.13 -6.96 -10.66
CA LEU A 165 -13.45 -5.53 -10.62
C LEU A 165 -14.58 -5.31 -9.62
N GLU A 166 -14.37 -4.40 -8.69
CA GLU A 166 -15.39 -3.99 -7.73
C GLU A 166 -15.52 -2.48 -7.76
N PHE A 167 -16.70 -1.96 -7.48
CA PHE A 167 -16.86 -0.53 -7.30
C PHE A 167 -17.97 -0.21 -6.32
N ILE A 168 -17.78 0.89 -5.61
CA ILE A 168 -18.69 1.45 -4.62
C ILE A 168 -19.12 2.81 -5.13
N ILE A 169 -20.43 3.05 -5.18
CA ILE A 169 -21.00 4.35 -5.55
C ILE A 169 -21.95 4.79 -4.44
N PHE A 170 -21.81 6.03 -3.99
CA PHE A 170 -22.81 6.64 -3.12
C PHE A 170 -23.89 7.29 -4.00
N ASP A 171 -25.15 6.89 -3.91
CA ASP A 171 -26.17 7.33 -4.88
C ASP A 171 -27.20 8.31 -4.29
N GLY A 172 -27.14 8.58 -2.98
CA GLY A 172 -28.02 9.53 -2.31
C GLY A 172 -29.52 9.23 -2.49
N GLY A 173 -29.90 8.03 -2.96
CA GLY A 173 -31.29 7.65 -3.22
C GLY A 173 -31.95 8.23 -4.49
N GLY A 174 -31.18 8.69 -5.49
CA GLY A 174 -31.67 9.28 -6.74
C GLY A 174 -31.54 8.41 -8.01
N LEU A 175 -32.16 8.87 -9.12
CA LEU A 175 -32.22 8.22 -10.45
C LEU A 175 -30.88 8.09 -11.20
N ALA A 176 -29.77 8.43 -10.57
CA ALA A 176 -28.46 8.49 -11.19
C ALA A 176 -27.48 7.57 -10.47
N GLY A 177 -27.42 6.33 -10.96
CA GLY A 177 -26.32 5.43 -10.67
C GLY A 177 -25.13 5.81 -11.54
N GLY A 178 -23.96 5.93 -10.94
CA GLY A 178 -22.73 6.22 -11.67
C GLY A 178 -22.40 5.15 -12.70
N MET A 179 -21.80 5.59 -13.81
CA MET A 179 -21.24 4.79 -14.89
C MET A 179 -19.73 4.67 -14.72
N PHE A 180 -19.19 3.49 -15.00
CA PHE A 180 -17.75 3.31 -15.15
C PHE A 180 -17.50 2.66 -16.50
N ARG A 181 -16.31 2.91 -17.03
CA ARG A 181 -15.88 2.34 -18.30
C ARG A 181 -14.43 1.93 -18.22
N LEU A 182 -14.18 0.69 -18.62
CA LEU A 182 -12.84 0.16 -18.76
C LEU A 182 -12.54 -0.02 -20.24
N GLU A 183 -11.53 0.69 -20.72
CA GLU A 183 -11.09 0.70 -22.11
C GLU A 183 -9.62 0.34 -22.22
N THR A 184 -9.16 -0.23 -23.32
CA THR A 184 -7.72 -0.32 -23.60
C THR A 184 -7.14 1.08 -23.76
N ASN A 185 -5.93 1.27 -23.28
CA ASN A 185 -5.25 2.56 -23.41
C ASN A 185 -4.79 2.77 -24.87
N THR A 186 -5.64 3.40 -25.69
CA THR A 186 -5.34 3.68 -27.11
C THR A 186 -4.55 4.98 -27.31
N GLY A 187 -3.62 5.30 -26.41
CA GLY A 187 -2.74 6.46 -26.53
C GLY A 187 -3.17 7.68 -25.70
N THR A 188 -3.83 7.45 -24.58
CA THR A 188 -4.00 8.48 -23.54
C THR A 188 -2.64 8.74 -22.91
N THR A 189 -2.24 10.00 -22.90
CA THR A 189 -1.09 10.46 -22.11
C THR A 189 -1.63 11.02 -20.81
N PHE A 190 -1.28 10.37 -19.72
CA PHE A 190 -1.52 10.90 -18.38
C PHE A 190 -0.44 11.93 -18.07
N THR A 191 -0.85 13.02 -17.43
CA THR A 191 0.09 14.04 -16.97
C THR A 191 0.79 13.51 -15.74
N ASP A 192 2.09 13.76 -15.68
CA ASP A 192 2.96 13.63 -14.51
C ASP A 192 3.57 15.03 -14.39
N SER A 193 3.09 15.80 -13.42
CA SER A 193 3.29 17.26 -13.38
C SER A 193 4.64 17.66 -12.79
N ASP A 194 5.26 16.81 -11.98
CA ASP A 194 6.57 17.02 -11.37
C ASP A 194 7.65 16.00 -11.79
N ASP A 195 7.31 15.10 -12.72
CA ASP A 195 8.18 14.13 -13.38
C ASP A 195 8.78 13.10 -12.40
N ASP A 196 8.00 12.64 -11.41
CA ASP A 196 8.46 11.75 -10.33
C ASP A 196 8.20 10.25 -10.61
N GLY A 197 7.36 9.95 -11.60
CA GLY A 197 6.98 8.60 -12.00
C GLY A 197 5.57 8.16 -11.60
N LEU A 198 4.83 8.98 -10.84
CA LEU A 198 3.39 8.88 -10.68
C LEU A 198 2.70 9.90 -11.59
N THR A 199 1.55 9.51 -12.12
CA THR A 199 0.68 10.46 -12.82
C THR A 199 -0.15 11.26 -11.83
N ASP A 200 -0.59 12.48 -12.19
CA ASP A 200 -1.43 13.34 -11.31
C ASP A 200 -2.66 12.59 -10.76
N SER A 201 -3.20 11.63 -11.53
CA SER A 201 -4.32 10.79 -11.10
C SER A 201 -3.89 9.65 -10.16
N GLU A 202 -2.73 9.04 -10.34
CA GLU A 202 -2.15 8.11 -9.38
C GLU A 202 -1.81 8.80 -8.06
N GLU A 203 -1.28 10.03 -8.11
CA GLU A 203 -0.99 10.85 -6.93
C GLU A 203 -2.25 11.20 -6.13
N THR A 204 -3.36 11.42 -6.84
CA THR A 204 -4.68 11.53 -6.19
C THR A 204 -5.03 10.26 -5.41
N LEU A 205 -4.62 9.07 -5.87
CA LEU A 205 -4.89 7.80 -5.18
C LEU A 205 -3.93 7.52 -4.01
N THR A 206 -2.70 8.02 -4.09
CA THR A 206 -1.67 7.89 -3.04
C THR A 206 -1.70 9.05 -2.04
N GLU A 207 -2.60 10.01 -2.24
CA GLU A 207 -2.75 11.22 -1.42
C GLU A 207 -1.47 12.08 -1.38
N THR A 208 -0.65 12.02 -2.44
CA THR A 208 0.57 12.83 -2.64
C THR A 208 0.24 14.15 -3.37
N ASP A 209 1.20 15.08 -3.46
CA ASP A 209 1.01 16.40 -4.11
C ASP A 209 1.54 16.41 -5.55
N PRO A 210 0.68 16.56 -6.59
CA PRO A 210 1.08 16.53 -8.01
C PRO A 210 1.99 17.65 -8.50
N GLN A 211 2.59 18.42 -7.62
CA GLN A 211 3.57 19.44 -7.95
C GLN A 211 4.81 19.33 -7.06
N ASN A 212 4.91 18.26 -6.27
CA ASN A 212 5.98 18.01 -5.34
C ASN A 212 6.41 16.54 -5.42
N PRO A 213 7.55 16.25 -6.06
CA PRO A 213 7.93 14.88 -6.41
C PRO A 213 8.45 14.04 -5.22
N ASP A 214 8.29 14.53 -3.99
CA ASP A 214 8.78 13.95 -2.71
C ASP A 214 7.89 14.54 -1.60
N SER A 215 6.74 13.91 -1.38
CA SER A 215 5.62 14.43 -0.58
C SER A 215 5.93 14.50 0.91
N ASP A 216 6.74 13.58 1.44
CA ASP A 216 7.12 13.57 2.86
C ASP A 216 8.49 14.22 3.15
N GLY A 217 9.29 14.47 2.12
CA GLY A 217 10.55 15.18 2.18
C GLY A 217 11.72 14.35 2.69
N ASP A 218 11.68 13.02 2.54
CA ASP A 218 12.73 12.11 2.99
C ASP A 218 13.86 11.89 1.97
N GLY A 219 13.65 12.35 0.73
CA GLY A 219 14.60 12.30 -0.37
C GLY A 219 14.40 11.16 -1.36
N PHE A 220 13.37 10.34 -1.22
CA PHE A 220 12.86 9.45 -2.26
C PHE A 220 11.70 10.10 -3.02
N LEU A 221 11.49 9.67 -4.27
CA LEU A 221 10.38 10.20 -5.06
C LEU A 221 9.11 9.41 -4.79
N ASP A 222 7.93 10.03 -4.79
CA ASP A 222 6.68 9.33 -4.48
C ASP A 222 6.47 8.12 -5.40
N GLY A 223 6.80 8.26 -6.69
CA GLY A 223 6.78 7.16 -7.65
C GLY A 223 7.79 6.05 -7.40
N GLU A 224 8.97 6.36 -6.84
CA GLU A 224 9.93 5.34 -6.43
C GLU A 224 9.40 4.52 -5.25
N GLU A 225 8.82 5.20 -4.28
CA GLU A 225 8.28 4.62 -3.06
C GLU A 225 7.09 3.70 -3.34
N VAL A 226 6.12 4.19 -4.12
CA VAL A 226 4.95 3.41 -4.52
C VAL A 226 5.36 2.17 -5.33
N ALA A 227 6.34 2.30 -6.23
CA ALA A 227 6.85 1.17 -7.00
C ALA A 227 7.57 0.13 -6.12
N ALA A 228 8.19 0.55 -5.02
CA ALA A 228 8.83 -0.31 -4.03
C ALA A 228 7.86 -0.85 -2.97
N GLY A 229 6.64 -0.30 -2.88
CA GLY A 229 5.64 -0.65 -1.88
C GLY A 229 5.87 -0.01 -0.50
N SER A 230 6.63 1.08 -0.45
CA SER A 230 6.74 1.95 0.72
C SER A 230 5.64 3.02 0.70
N ASP A 231 5.58 3.89 1.72
CA ASP A 231 4.48 4.85 1.90
C ASP A 231 5.03 6.26 1.65
N PRO A 232 4.68 6.93 0.53
CA PRO A 232 5.22 8.23 0.15
C PRO A 232 4.78 9.40 1.04
N ASN A 233 3.98 9.12 2.07
CA ASN A 233 3.55 10.08 3.06
C ASN A 233 4.11 9.81 4.48
N ASP A 234 5.01 8.84 4.63
CA ASP A 234 5.69 8.54 5.90
C ASP A 234 7.21 8.52 5.71
N PRO A 235 7.97 9.51 6.24
CA PRO A 235 9.40 9.63 6.01
C PRO A 235 10.25 8.55 6.69
N ASN A 236 9.61 7.57 7.32
CA ASN A 236 10.24 6.37 7.87
C ASN A 236 9.92 5.10 7.07
N SER A 237 9.08 5.20 6.03
CA SER A 237 8.69 4.13 5.13
C SER A 237 9.49 4.26 3.84
N ARG A 238 10.78 3.89 3.91
CA ARG A 238 11.72 4.10 2.81
C ARG A 238 11.84 2.86 1.91
N PRO A 239 12.13 3.02 0.60
CA PRO A 239 12.34 1.93 -0.34
C PRO A 239 13.76 1.32 -0.22
N VAL A 240 14.33 1.29 0.99
CA VAL A 240 15.67 0.78 1.28
C VAL A 240 15.64 -0.31 2.34
N GLU A 241 16.56 -1.26 2.20
CA GLU A 241 16.73 -2.36 3.16
C GLU A 241 17.42 -1.87 4.43
N ASP A 242 17.03 -2.43 5.57
CA ASP A 242 17.75 -2.37 6.85
C ASP A 242 18.17 -3.81 7.17
N SER A 243 19.38 -4.19 6.77
CA SER A 243 19.84 -5.57 6.76
C SER A 243 20.02 -6.18 8.16
N ASP A 244 20.32 -5.36 9.16
CA ASP A 244 20.54 -5.81 10.55
C ASP A 244 19.46 -5.36 11.54
N ALA A 245 18.45 -4.61 11.05
CA ALA A 245 17.26 -4.19 11.77
C ALA A 245 17.58 -3.36 13.02
N ASP A 246 18.65 -2.55 12.96
CA ASP A 246 19.05 -1.67 14.05
C ASP A 246 18.36 -0.28 14.01
N GLY A 247 17.60 -0.01 12.96
CA GLY A 247 16.88 1.24 12.73
C GLY A 247 17.66 2.27 11.90
N VAL A 248 18.81 1.90 11.34
CA VAL A 248 19.58 2.70 10.39
C VAL A 248 19.70 1.94 9.07
N PHE A 249 19.12 2.48 8.01
CA PHE A 249 19.09 1.82 6.69
C PHE A 249 20.47 1.65 6.06
N ASP A 250 20.63 0.61 5.24
CA ASP A 250 21.90 0.17 4.64
C ASP A 250 22.63 1.25 3.83
N ASP A 251 21.89 2.23 3.27
CA ASP A 251 22.43 3.32 2.47
C ASP A 251 23.20 4.35 3.32
N VAL A 252 22.85 4.47 4.61
CA VAL A 252 23.44 5.40 5.58
C VAL A 252 24.13 4.71 6.75
N ASP A 253 24.00 3.39 6.86
CA ASP A 253 24.61 2.59 7.92
C ASP A 253 26.12 2.36 7.69
N ALA A 254 26.93 2.80 8.66
CA ALA A 254 28.37 2.58 8.67
C ALA A 254 28.78 1.25 9.34
N CYS A 255 27.83 0.58 10.00
CA CYS A 255 27.98 -0.58 10.84
C CYS A 255 26.93 -1.69 10.51
N PRO A 256 26.94 -2.29 9.29
CA PRO A 256 25.90 -3.19 8.71
C PRO A 256 25.79 -4.59 9.35
N ALA A 257 26.24 -4.73 10.57
CA ALA A 257 26.19 -5.97 11.34
C ALA A 257 26.17 -5.66 12.82
N THR A 258 25.32 -4.72 13.21
CA THR A 258 25.02 -4.41 14.59
C THR A 258 24.14 -5.50 15.20
N GLU A 259 24.31 -5.75 16.50
CA GLU A 259 23.56 -6.78 17.20
C GLU A 259 22.13 -6.29 17.47
N GLU A 260 21.14 -7.14 17.16
CA GLU A 260 19.72 -6.86 17.38
C GLU A 260 19.45 -6.34 18.81
N GLY A 261 18.80 -5.19 18.90
CA GLY A 261 18.45 -4.53 20.17
C GLY A 261 19.59 -3.77 20.85
N ALA A 262 20.78 -3.65 20.22
CA ALA A 262 21.79 -2.70 20.64
C ALA A 262 21.31 -1.26 20.42
N ALA A 263 21.67 -0.36 21.33
CA ALA A 263 21.48 1.06 21.08
C ALA A 263 22.55 1.56 20.10
N VAL A 264 22.13 2.17 19.01
CA VAL A 264 22.99 2.68 17.94
C VAL A 264 23.01 4.20 17.88
N ASP A 265 24.09 4.76 17.35
CA ASP A 265 24.12 6.17 16.98
C ASP A 265 23.46 6.40 15.61
N GLN A 266 23.48 7.65 15.15
CA GLN A 266 22.93 8.05 13.85
C GLN A 266 23.61 7.40 12.64
N PHE A 267 24.68 6.62 12.83
CA PHE A 267 25.42 5.92 11.78
C PHE A 267 25.29 4.39 11.90
N GLY A 268 24.33 3.90 12.69
CA GLY A 268 24.09 2.47 12.93
C GLY A 268 25.15 1.82 13.83
N CYS A 269 26.07 2.59 14.40
CA CYS A 269 27.16 2.00 15.20
C CYS A 269 26.78 1.88 16.68
N SER A 270 26.80 0.65 17.21
CA SER A 270 26.69 0.43 18.65
C SER A 270 27.87 1.03 19.41
N GLY A 271 27.67 1.31 20.70
CA GLY A 271 28.76 1.79 21.56
C GLY A 271 29.96 0.82 21.61
N GLU A 272 29.74 -0.49 21.51
CA GLU A 272 30.82 -1.48 21.48
C GLU A 272 31.64 -1.42 20.19
N GLN A 273 30.98 -1.35 19.02
CA GLN A 273 31.65 -1.17 17.72
C GLN A 273 32.42 0.16 17.69
N ASN A 274 31.82 1.25 18.19
CA ASN A 274 32.48 2.55 18.28
C ASN A 274 33.78 2.52 19.11
N ILE A 275 33.78 1.79 20.23
CA ILE A 275 34.99 1.59 21.06
C ILE A 275 36.03 0.75 20.32
N ALA A 276 35.60 -0.31 19.63
CA ALA A 276 36.49 -1.17 18.85
C ALA A 276 37.15 -0.41 17.68
N ASN A 277 36.38 0.41 16.97
CA ASN A 277 36.83 1.26 15.87
C ASN A 277 37.84 2.31 16.36
N ALA A 278 37.53 2.99 17.47
CA ALA A 278 38.42 4.01 18.04
C ALA A 278 39.70 3.43 18.67
N CYS A 279 39.61 2.24 19.26
CA CYS A 279 40.68 1.62 20.04
C CYS A 279 41.11 0.26 19.47
N ASN A 280 41.34 0.20 18.16
CA ASN A 280 41.80 -1.03 17.49
C ASN A 280 43.08 -1.58 18.14
N CYS A 281 43.17 -2.90 18.30
CA CYS A 281 44.33 -3.60 18.84
C CYS A 281 45.65 -3.28 18.11
N ALA A 282 45.58 -3.00 16.80
CA ALA A 282 46.72 -2.58 15.98
C ALA A 282 47.25 -1.20 16.36
N GLY A 283 46.39 -0.30 16.86
CA GLY A 283 46.75 1.09 17.11
C GLY A 283 45.55 2.04 17.08
N PRO A 284 45.69 3.28 17.61
CA PRO A 284 44.67 4.34 17.51
C PRO A 284 44.53 4.92 16.09
N ALA A 285 45.43 4.56 15.18
CA ALA A 285 45.34 4.83 13.75
C ALA A 285 45.88 3.59 13.02
N THR A 286 45.36 3.34 11.83
CA THR A 286 45.91 2.33 10.92
C THR A 286 47.42 2.56 10.80
N ASP A 287 48.21 1.52 11.06
CA ASP A 287 49.68 1.51 10.98
C ASP A 287 50.48 2.23 12.09
N VAL A 288 49.85 2.67 13.19
CA VAL A 288 50.58 3.22 14.35
C VAL A 288 50.41 2.34 15.60
N PRO A 289 51.39 1.50 15.97
CA PRO A 289 51.31 0.65 17.15
C PRO A 289 51.13 1.44 18.45
N TRP A 290 50.39 0.84 19.39
CA TRP A 290 50.29 1.36 20.75
C TRP A 290 51.67 1.46 21.41
N LYS A 291 51.95 2.60 22.06
CA LYS A 291 53.20 2.81 22.82
C LYS A 291 53.42 1.75 23.91
N ASN A 292 52.33 1.30 24.55
CA ASN A 292 52.30 0.21 25.52
C ASN A 292 50.85 -0.17 25.84
N HIS A 293 50.68 -1.29 26.54
CA HIS A 293 49.38 -1.85 26.93
C HIS A 293 48.53 -0.85 27.74
N GLY A 294 49.15 -0.08 28.63
CA GLY A 294 48.44 0.93 29.42
C GLY A 294 47.82 2.04 28.56
N LYS A 295 48.43 2.39 27.42
CA LYS A 295 47.83 3.36 26.47
C LYS A 295 46.63 2.79 25.73
N TYR A 296 46.67 1.51 25.37
CA TYR A 296 45.51 0.81 24.82
C TYR A 296 44.35 0.76 25.82
N VAL A 297 44.60 0.27 27.05
CA VAL A 297 43.56 0.21 28.09
C VAL A 297 43.01 1.61 28.42
N SER A 298 43.87 2.64 28.44
CA SER A 298 43.44 4.02 28.62
C SER A 298 42.60 4.56 27.45
N CYS A 299 42.78 4.07 26.22
CA CYS A 299 41.89 4.40 25.10
C CYS A 299 40.51 3.80 25.36
N VAL A 300 40.46 2.49 25.60
CA VAL A 300 39.20 1.76 25.82
C VAL A 300 38.42 2.37 26.98
N ALA A 301 39.07 2.71 28.09
CA ALA A 301 38.40 3.35 29.23
C ALA A 301 37.82 4.72 28.89
N LYS A 302 38.52 5.53 28.09
CA LYS A 302 38.01 6.84 27.67
C LYS A 302 36.85 6.71 26.69
N ALA A 303 37.00 5.85 25.69
CA ALA A 303 35.96 5.58 24.71
C ALA A 303 34.71 5.00 25.38
N SER A 304 34.86 4.03 26.28
CA SER A 304 33.74 3.43 27.03
C SER A 304 32.97 4.48 27.83
N ASN A 305 33.66 5.37 28.55
CA ASN A 305 33.01 6.45 29.28
C ASN A 305 32.30 7.45 28.35
N ALA A 306 32.82 7.68 27.15
CA ALA A 306 32.15 8.52 26.15
C ALA A 306 30.84 7.87 25.68
N GLN A 307 30.85 6.55 25.42
CA GLN A 307 29.66 5.81 25.00
C GLN A 307 28.60 5.69 26.11
N VAL A 308 29.01 5.63 27.38
CA VAL A 308 28.08 5.74 28.52
C VAL A 308 27.40 7.10 28.54
N ASN A 309 28.16 8.18 28.28
CA ASN A 309 27.62 9.53 28.28
C ASN A 309 26.66 9.79 27.11
N SER A 310 26.81 9.09 25.99
CA SER A 310 25.87 9.12 24.86
C SER A 310 24.68 8.17 25.04
N GLY A 311 24.67 7.34 26.09
CA GLY A 311 23.60 6.39 26.37
C GLY A 311 23.64 5.11 25.53
N LEU A 312 24.69 4.89 24.73
CA LEU A 312 24.81 3.73 23.83
C LEU A 312 25.23 2.45 24.55
N ILE A 313 25.84 2.57 25.74
CA ILE A 313 26.10 1.44 26.65
C ILE A 313 25.88 1.85 28.10
N THR A 314 25.62 0.86 28.95
CA THR A 314 25.53 1.02 30.41
C THR A 314 26.90 1.10 31.07
N GLN A 315 26.94 1.60 32.31
CA GLN A 315 28.16 1.62 33.14
C GLN A 315 28.73 0.21 33.37
N ASP A 316 27.87 -0.81 33.43
CA ASP A 316 28.27 -2.21 33.61
C ASP A 316 28.91 -2.77 32.34
N GLN A 317 28.33 -2.51 31.17
CA GLN A 317 28.93 -2.84 29.87
C GLN A 317 30.30 -2.17 29.72
N ALA A 318 30.40 -0.86 30.01
CA ALA A 318 31.68 -0.15 29.99
C ALA A 318 32.73 -0.78 30.93
N SER A 319 32.32 -1.17 32.14
CA SER A 319 33.22 -1.83 33.10
C SER A 319 33.69 -3.20 32.61
N ALA A 320 32.82 -3.96 31.95
CA ALA A 320 33.15 -5.25 31.35
C ALA A 320 34.15 -5.09 30.19
N LEU A 321 33.94 -4.12 29.29
CA LEU A 321 34.83 -3.82 28.17
C LEU A 321 36.24 -3.41 28.65
N ILE A 322 36.32 -2.53 29.65
CA ILE A 322 37.59 -2.11 30.25
C ILE A 322 38.30 -3.30 30.91
N SER A 323 37.56 -4.15 31.61
CA SER A 323 38.10 -5.37 32.24
C SER A 323 38.57 -6.40 31.22
N SER A 324 37.91 -6.49 30.07
CA SER A 324 38.35 -7.32 28.94
C SER A 324 39.65 -6.77 28.33
N ALA A 325 39.70 -5.46 28.05
CA ALA A 325 40.88 -4.78 27.52
C ALA A 325 42.10 -4.91 28.44
N ALA A 326 41.92 -4.80 29.77
CA ALA A 326 42.99 -4.98 30.75
C ALA A 326 43.58 -6.41 30.77
N ARG A 327 42.80 -7.41 30.32
CA ARG A 327 43.23 -8.81 30.22
C ARG A 327 43.76 -9.17 28.83
N SER A 328 43.53 -8.33 27.82
CA SER A 328 43.94 -8.59 26.45
C SER A 328 45.45 -8.46 26.23
N ASP A 329 45.93 -8.91 25.07
CA ASP A 329 47.33 -8.75 24.65
C ASP A 329 47.58 -7.49 23.81
N CYS A 330 46.54 -6.69 23.55
CA CYS A 330 46.65 -5.48 22.75
C CYS A 330 47.58 -4.45 23.38
N GLY A 331 48.43 -3.84 22.55
CA GLY A 331 49.46 -2.90 22.98
C GLY A 331 50.60 -3.49 23.81
N LYS A 332 50.66 -4.81 24.02
CA LYS A 332 51.87 -5.46 24.56
C LYS A 332 52.91 -5.61 23.46
N ALA A 333 54.19 -5.47 23.81
CA ALA A 333 55.26 -5.82 22.89
C ALA A 333 55.19 -7.32 22.55
N PRO A 334 55.47 -7.73 21.30
CA PRO A 334 55.56 -9.15 20.97
C PRO A 334 56.60 -9.80 21.90
N LYS A 335 56.24 -10.91 22.54
CA LYS A 335 57.13 -11.63 23.45
C LYS A 335 58.35 -12.10 22.66
N GLY A 336 59.43 -11.31 22.70
CA GLY A 336 60.71 -11.68 22.12
C GLY A 336 61.22 -12.95 22.80
N LYS A 337 61.53 -13.97 21.98
CA LYS A 337 62.25 -15.18 22.40
C LYS A 337 63.41 -14.77 23.30
N GLY A 338 63.41 -15.27 24.53
CA GLY A 338 64.47 -15.01 25.50
C GLY A 338 65.83 -15.27 24.86
N LYS A 339 66.68 -14.24 24.81
CA LYS A 339 68.09 -14.46 24.55
C LYS A 339 68.63 -15.23 25.75
N ASN A 340 68.92 -16.51 25.53
CA ASN A 340 69.73 -17.32 26.42
C ASN A 340 71.03 -16.55 26.74
N LYS A 341 71.40 -16.64 28.02
CA LYS A 341 72.61 -16.10 28.64
C LYS A 341 73.87 -16.37 27.83
#